data_AF-A0AAU9WIZ8-F1
#
_entry.id   AF-A0AAU9WIZ8-F1
#
_cell.length_a   1.000
_cell.length_b   1.000
_cell.length_c   1.000
_cell.angle_alpha   90.00
_cell.angle_beta   90.00
_cell.angle_gamma   90.00
#
_symmetry.space_group_name_H-M   'P 1'
#
loop_
_entity.id
_entity.type
_entity.pdbx_description
1 polymer ?
#
loop_
_entity_poly.entity_id
_entity_poly.type
_entity_poly.pdbx_seq_one_letter_code
_entity_poly.pdbx_strand_id
1 'polypeptide(L)'
;MECSRSVASAIQPYAYYFSSIHILLSLTAFLGNSLILVALSKESSLHPPSKVLYSCLATTDLLVGLVVHPLAVIHFMSYIHEDWGRCRWTKHAAFISGYALCLVSLLTMTAISVDRLLALLLGLRYRQIVTVKRIHVISTTFWIANGVVALCQSLNYHIIFWYGFLVTMSCLMISFASYTKIFRALSHHCTQIQDHAQQSPSQPNALNIALYRKAVYSTLWVQLALFVCYLPSCIVIVLYTLGKISATHLDVIGTLTGVLVSFNSTLNPFLYCWKISEVRQAVKQTLRQALCCL
;
A
#
# COMPACT_ATOMS: atom_id res chain seq x y z
N MET A 1 11.29 -20.42 1.77
CA MET A 1 12.47 -21.25 2.13
C MET A 1 12.02 -22.46 2.94
N GLU A 2 12.60 -23.62 2.67
CA GLU A 2 12.46 -24.78 3.55
C GLU A 2 13.21 -24.54 4.87
N CYS A 3 12.56 -24.85 5.99
CA CYS A 3 13.18 -24.79 7.31
C CYS A 3 13.98 -26.09 7.53
N SER A 4 15.19 -26.17 6.96
CA SER A 4 16.06 -27.35 7.04
C SER A 4 17.55 -26.98 7.18
N ARG A 5 18.33 -27.89 7.78
CA ARG A 5 19.78 -27.70 8.01
C ARG A 5 20.59 -27.49 6.75
N SER A 6 20.22 -28.14 5.63
CA SER A 6 20.98 -28.06 4.37
C SER A 6 20.94 -26.67 3.75
N VAL A 7 19.88 -25.92 3.99
CA VAL A 7 19.70 -24.55 3.49
C VAL A 7 20.24 -23.53 4.52
N ALA A 8 20.39 -23.93 5.78
CA ALA A 8 20.74 -23.06 6.90
C ALA A 8 22.06 -22.32 6.69
N SER A 9 23.11 -23.07 6.38
CA SER A 9 24.47 -22.57 6.22
C SER A 9 24.63 -21.57 5.07
N ALA A 10 23.84 -21.71 4.01
CA ALA A 10 23.88 -20.80 2.85
C ALA A 10 23.16 -19.46 3.10
N ILE A 11 22.14 -19.44 3.98
CA ILE A 11 21.25 -18.28 4.17
C ILE A 11 21.52 -17.54 5.48
N GLN A 12 22.19 -18.17 6.44
CA GLN A 12 22.54 -17.58 7.74
C GLN A 12 23.15 -16.17 7.67
N PRO A 13 24.13 -15.85 6.80
CA PRO A 13 24.65 -14.47 6.69
C PRO A 13 23.58 -13.48 6.22
N TYR A 14 22.68 -13.88 5.32
CA TYR A 14 21.60 -13.04 4.81
C TYR A 14 20.44 -12.87 5.81
N ALA A 15 20.21 -13.86 6.69
CA ALA A 15 19.14 -13.82 7.67
C ALA A 15 19.28 -12.65 8.67
N TYR A 16 20.51 -12.28 9.06
CA TYR A 16 20.77 -11.11 9.90
C TYR A 16 20.42 -9.79 9.19
N TYR A 17 20.79 -9.67 7.90
CA TYR A 17 20.44 -8.49 7.09
C TYR A 17 18.93 -8.37 6.90
N PHE A 18 18.25 -9.46 6.56
CA PHE A 18 16.79 -9.45 6.43
C PHE A 18 16.09 -9.10 7.74
N SER A 19 16.53 -9.67 8.87
CA SER A 19 16.00 -9.32 10.18
C SER A 19 16.15 -7.83 10.47
N SER A 20 17.33 -7.27 10.21
CA SER A 20 17.60 -5.84 10.42
C SER A 20 16.69 -4.96 9.55
N ILE A 21 16.49 -5.32 8.28
CA ILE A 21 15.55 -4.63 7.38
C ILE A 21 14.13 -4.70 7.94
N HIS A 22 13.64 -5.88 8.33
CA HIS A 22 12.29 -6.01 8.87
C HIS A 22 12.08 -5.25 10.18
N ILE A 23 13.10 -5.12 11.04
CA ILE A 23 13.03 -4.28 12.26
C ILE A 23 12.85 -2.80 11.88
N LEU A 24 13.66 -2.30 10.95
CA LEU A 24 13.55 -0.89 10.49
C LEU A 24 12.19 -0.62 9.84
N LEU A 25 11.71 -1.55 9.00
CA LEU A 25 10.41 -1.44 8.36
C LEU A 25 9.26 -1.52 9.38
N SER A 26 9.38 -2.37 10.40
CA SER A 26 8.41 -2.46 11.51
C SER A 26 8.25 -1.13 12.23
N LEU A 27 9.37 -0.53 12.64
CA LEU A 27 9.37 0.75 13.37
C LEU A 27 8.77 1.88 12.53
N THR A 28 9.20 1.98 11.27
CA THR A 28 8.72 3.04 10.37
C THR A 28 7.25 2.86 10.00
N ALA A 29 6.80 1.64 9.69
CA ALA A 29 5.39 1.35 9.42
C ALA A 29 4.52 1.62 10.65
N PHE A 30 4.94 1.16 11.83
CA PHE A 30 4.19 1.35 13.06
C PHE A 30 4.05 2.83 13.43
N LEU A 31 5.17 3.54 13.55
CA LEU A 31 5.18 4.95 13.97
C LEU A 31 4.49 5.84 12.93
N GLY A 32 4.84 5.65 11.66
CA GLY A 32 4.30 6.44 10.56
C GLY A 32 2.78 6.30 10.45
N ASN A 33 2.26 5.07 10.45
CA ASN A 33 0.83 4.85 10.28
C ASN A 33 0.03 5.16 11.56
N SER A 34 0.60 4.98 12.76
CA SER A 34 0.00 5.48 14.01
C SER A 34 -0.21 6.99 13.96
N LEU A 35 0.81 7.73 13.53
CA LEU A 35 0.75 9.18 13.39
C LEU A 35 -0.33 9.61 12.38
N ILE A 36 -0.45 8.89 11.26
CA ILE A 36 -1.50 9.14 10.27
C ILE A 36 -2.90 8.87 10.85
N LEU A 37 -3.10 7.77 11.58
CA LEU A 37 -4.39 7.47 12.22
C LEU A 37 -4.79 8.56 13.23
N VAL A 38 -3.84 9.00 14.06
CA VAL A 38 -4.08 10.09 15.02
C VAL A 38 -4.38 11.40 14.27
N ALA A 39 -3.61 11.75 13.26
CA ALA A 39 -3.83 12.96 12.46
C ALA A 39 -5.20 12.94 11.76
N LEU A 40 -5.57 11.81 11.16
CA LEU A 40 -6.88 11.63 10.53
C LEU A 40 -7.99 11.75 11.57
N SER A 41 -7.85 11.19 12.77
CA SER A 41 -8.89 11.28 13.81
C SER A 41 -9.24 12.74 14.15
N LYS A 42 -8.25 13.62 14.22
CA LYS A 42 -8.38 15.06 14.52
C LYS A 42 -8.86 15.88 13.32
N GLU A 43 -8.62 15.42 12.09
CA GLU A 43 -8.95 16.15 10.87
C GLU A 43 -10.46 16.08 10.54
N SER A 44 -11.11 17.23 10.44
CA SER A 44 -12.54 17.35 10.12
C SER A 44 -12.81 17.92 8.72
N SER A 45 -11.81 18.50 8.05
CA SER A 45 -11.97 19.09 6.71
C SER A 45 -12.01 18.04 5.59
N LEU A 46 -11.48 16.84 5.84
CA LEU A 46 -11.43 15.78 4.85
C LEU A 46 -12.81 15.15 4.61
N HIS A 47 -13.13 14.84 3.35
CA HIS A 47 -14.39 14.18 3.00
C HIS A 47 -14.54 12.85 3.79
N PRO A 48 -15.65 12.64 4.53
CA PRO A 48 -15.75 11.53 5.47
C PRO A 48 -15.58 10.12 4.85
N PRO A 49 -16.14 9.82 3.66
CA PRO A 49 -15.88 8.54 2.97
C PRO A 49 -14.40 8.31 2.63
N SER A 50 -13.69 9.32 2.11
CA SER A 50 -12.27 9.19 1.79
C SER A 50 -11.42 9.00 3.06
N LYS A 51 -11.81 9.64 4.17
CA LYS A 51 -11.18 9.45 5.49
C LYS A 51 -11.24 7.99 5.95
N VAL A 52 -12.34 7.28 5.69
CA VAL A 52 -12.45 5.84 6.00
C VAL A 52 -11.46 5.02 5.17
N LEU A 53 -11.30 5.30 3.88
CA LEU A 53 -10.32 4.59 3.03
C LEU A 53 -8.89 4.83 3.50
N TYR A 54 -8.52 6.08 3.82
CA TYR A 54 -7.19 6.39 4.35
C TYR A 54 -6.95 5.74 5.71
N SER A 55 -7.96 5.70 6.57
CA SER A 55 -7.87 5.04 7.87
C SER A 55 -7.72 3.53 7.72
N CYS A 56 -8.45 2.91 6.78
CA CYS A 56 -8.30 1.49 6.47
C CYS A 56 -6.88 1.16 6.00
N LEU A 57 -6.33 1.97 5.09
CA LEU A 57 -4.97 1.78 4.57
C LEU A 57 -3.91 1.94 5.66
N ALA A 58 -4.01 3.00 6.48
CA ALA A 58 -3.13 3.19 7.62
C ALA A 58 -3.25 2.05 8.66
N THR A 59 -4.46 1.49 8.85
CA THR A 59 -4.68 0.34 9.75
C THR A 59 -4.01 -0.92 9.21
N THR A 60 -4.13 -1.21 7.91
CA THR A 60 -3.44 -2.37 7.32
C THR A 60 -1.93 -2.25 7.47
N ASP A 61 -1.38 -1.06 7.20
CA ASP A 61 0.06 -0.84 7.24
C ASP A 61 0.62 -0.83 8.68
N LEU A 62 -0.16 -0.33 9.64
CA LEU A 62 0.13 -0.44 11.07
C LEU A 62 0.24 -1.92 11.49
N LEU A 63 -0.73 -2.75 11.08
CA LEU A 63 -0.73 -4.17 11.39
C LEU A 63 0.40 -4.94 10.68
N VAL A 64 0.81 -4.51 9.48
CA VAL A 64 2.04 -5.03 8.85
C VAL A 64 3.25 -4.72 9.72
N GLY A 65 3.35 -3.48 10.24
CA GLY A 65 4.36 -3.06 11.21
C GLY A 65 4.38 -3.88 12.50
N LEU A 66 3.21 -4.20 13.06
CA LEU A 66 3.05 -4.85 14.37
C LEU A 66 3.07 -6.38 14.33
N VAL A 67 2.67 -6.99 13.22
CA VAL A 67 2.46 -8.44 13.14
C VAL A 67 3.40 -9.06 12.10
N VAL A 68 3.33 -8.58 10.85
CA VAL A 68 4.01 -9.22 9.72
C VAL A 68 5.53 -9.08 9.84
N HIS A 69 6.03 -7.87 10.11
CA HIS A 69 7.47 -7.66 10.26
C HIS A 69 8.05 -8.41 11.47
N PRO A 70 7.45 -8.37 12.68
CA PRO A 70 7.95 -9.17 13.80
C PRO A 70 7.92 -10.68 13.53
N LEU A 71 6.87 -11.21 12.90
CA LEU A 71 6.83 -12.63 12.51
C LEU A 71 7.94 -12.98 11.52
N ALA A 72 8.27 -12.09 10.58
CA ALA A 72 9.40 -12.28 9.67
C ALA A 72 10.75 -12.26 10.42
N VAL A 73 10.95 -11.36 11.38
CA VAL A 73 12.15 -11.33 12.23
C VAL A 73 12.27 -12.64 13.01
N ILE A 74 11.20 -13.10 13.65
CA ILE A 74 11.23 -14.37 14.41
C ILE A 74 11.49 -15.54 13.45
N HIS A 75 10.96 -15.51 12.22
CA HIS A 75 11.26 -16.53 11.21
C HIS A 75 12.76 -16.61 10.89
N PHE A 76 13.40 -15.48 10.57
CA PHE A 76 14.83 -15.44 10.29
C PHE A 76 15.69 -15.77 11.52
N MET A 77 15.28 -15.34 12.72
CA MET A 77 15.96 -15.69 13.97
C MET A 77 15.82 -17.17 14.30
N SER A 78 14.66 -17.77 14.08
CA SER A 78 14.44 -19.22 14.27
C SER A 78 15.32 -20.03 13.31
N TYR A 79 15.55 -19.50 12.11
CA TYR A 79 16.44 -20.08 11.14
C TYR A 79 17.91 -20.06 11.59
N ILE A 80 18.36 -18.94 12.17
CA ILE A 80 19.71 -18.79 12.72
C ILE A 80 19.96 -19.73 13.90
N HIS A 81 18.97 -19.92 14.77
CA HIS A 81 19.08 -20.76 15.97
C HIS A 81 18.70 -22.24 15.72
N GLU A 82 18.45 -22.62 14.48
CA GLU A 82 18.02 -23.98 14.09
C GLU A 82 16.71 -24.45 14.79
N ASP A 83 15.83 -23.53 15.19
CA ASP A 83 14.50 -23.87 15.74
C ASP A 83 13.51 -24.10 14.58
N TRP A 84 13.54 -25.31 14.02
CA TRP A 84 12.74 -25.69 12.86
C TRP A 84 11.23 -25.70 13.12
N GLY A 85 10.82 -25.95 14.37
CA GLY A 85 9.41 -25.90 14.79
C GLY A 85 8.87 -24.48 14.69
N ARG A 86 9.57 -23.54 15.34
CA ARG A 86 9.22 -22.11 15.31
C ARG A 86 9.37 -21.51 13.93
N CYS A 87 10.40 -21.91 13.17
CA CYS A 87 10.63 -21.47 11.79
C CYS A 87 9.42 -21.76 10.88
N ARG A 88 8.87 -22.99 10.92
CA ARG A 88 7.71 -23.36 10.11
C ARG A 88 6.47 -22.57 10.51
N TRP A 89 6.19 -22.50 11.80
CA TRP A 89 5.02 -21.80 12.33
C TRP A 89 5.03 -20.31 11.96
N THR A 90 6.17 -19.65 12.18
CA THR A 90 6.34 -18.22 11.87
C THR A 90 6.33 -17.94 10.38
N LYS A 91 6.87 -18.84 9.53
CA LYS A 91 6.74 -18.74 8.07
C LYS A 91 5.27 -18.72 7.63
N HIS A 92 4.47 -19.66 8.13
CA HIS A 92 3.05 -19.74 7.79
C HIS A 92 2.29 -18.52 8.33
N ALA A 93 2.50 -18.15 9.59
CA ALA A 93 1.85 -17.00 10.20
C ALA A 93 2.21 -15.69 9.47
N ALA A 94 3.48 -15.47 9.13
CA ALA A 94 3.93 -14.29 8.37
C ALA A 94 3.32 -14.27 6.96
N PHE A 95 3.23 -15.42 6.30
CA PHE A 95 2.62 -15.51 4.97
C PHE A 95 1.11 -15.21 5.02
N ILE A 96 0.34 -15.85 5.91
CA ILE A 96 -1.11 -15.66 6.02
C ILE A 96 -1.43 -14.20 6.35
N SER A 97 -0.79 -13.66 7.39
CA SER A 97 -1.03 -12.28 7.82
C SER A 97 -0.55 -11.26 6.78
N GLY A 98 0.65 -11.44 6.23
CA GLY A 98 1.19 -10.58 5.19
C GLY A 98 0.35 -10.59 3.92
N TYR A 99 -0.05 -11.77 3.45
CA TYR A 99 -0.88 -11.91 2.26
C TYR A 99 -2.23 -11.19 2.42
N ALA A 100 -2.94 -11.44 3.53
CA ALA A 100 -4.23 -10.82 3.80
C ALA A 100 -4.10 -9.29 3.86
N LEU A 101 -3.17 -8.78 4.67
CA LEU A 101 -3.00 -7.34 4.88
C LEU A 101 -2.54 -6.61 3.61
N CYS A 102 -1.61 -7.20 2.84
CA CYS A 102 -1.13 -6.61 1.59
C CYS A 102 -2.23 -6.53 0.53
N LEU A 103 -3.10 -7.54 0.42
CA LEU A 103 -4.22 -7.49 -0.53
C LEU A 103 -5.30 -6.49 -0.10
N VAL A 104 -5.63 -6.41 1.20
CA VAL A 104 -6.54 -5.37 1.70
C VAL A 104 -5.97 -3.98 1.44
N SER A 105 -4.68 -3.77 1.68
CA SER A 105 -3.96 -2.53 1.39
C SER A 105 -4.05 -2.18 -0.10
N LEU A 106 -3.74 -3.14 -0.99
CA LEU A 106 -3.79 -2.94 -2.44
C LEU A 106 -5.20 -2.61 -2.95
N LEU A 107 -6.22 -3.36 -2.52
CA LEU A 107 -7.62 -3.09 -2.86
C LEU A 107 -8.07 -1.71 -2.36
N THR A 108 -7.62 -1.32 -1.16
CA THR A 108 -7.90 0.01 -0.60
C THR A 108 -7.21 1.12 -1.41
N MET A 109 -5.96 0.93 -1.83
CA MET A 109 -5.25 1.87 -2.71
C MET A 109 -5.95 2.02 -4.08
N THR A 110 -6.42 0.92 -4.66
CA THR A 110 -7.24 0.94 -5.88
C THR A 110 -8.57 1.69 -5.63
N ALA A 111 -9.25 1.41 -4.52
CA ALA A 111 -10.48 2.10 -4.16
C ALA A 111 -10.27 3.61 -3.96
N ILE A 112 -9.15 4.04 -3.36
CA ILE A 112 -8.77 5.45 -3.27
C ILE A 112 -8.57 6.04 -4.68
N SER A 113 -7.97 5.30 -5.60
CA SER A 113 -7.74 5.77 -6.97
C SER A 113 -9.06 5.98 -7.72
N VAL A 114 -10.02 5.06 -7.54
CA VAL A 114 -11.38 5.18 -8.08
C VAL A 114 -12.17 6.30 -7.40
N ASP A 115 -12.09 6.44 -6.07
CA ASP A 115 -12.73 7.53 -5.31
C ASP A 115 -12.30 8.90 -5.83
N ARG A 116 -10.99 9.07 -6.09
CA ARG A 116 -10.45 10.31 -6.65
C ARG A 116 -10.91 10.57 -8.08
N LEU A 117 -11.01 9.53 -8.91
CA LEU A 117 -11.58 9.66 -10.24
C LEU A 117 -13.05 10.07 -10.19
N LEU A 118 -13.84 9.45 -9.30
CA LEU A 118 -15.26 9.77 -9.11
C LEU A 118 -15.45 11.20 -8.62
N ALA A 119 -14.64 11.66 -7.67
CA ALA A 119 -14.68 13.04 -7.19
C ALA A 119 -14.41 14.05 -8.31
N LEU A 120 -13.48 13.75 -9.21
CA LEU A 120 -13.15 14.60 -10.35
C LEU A 120 -14.26 14.61 -11.42
N LEU A 121 -14.81 13.44 -11.77
CA LEU A 121 -15.80 13.31 -12.86
C LEU A 121 -17.21 13.74 -12.45
N LEU A 122 -17.61 13.51 -11.20
CA LEU A 122 -19.00 13.71 -10.75
C LEU A 122 -19.21 15.04 -10.02
N GLY A 123 -18.14 15.75 -9.65
CA GLY A 123 -18.21 17.07 -9.03
C GLY A 123 -19.19 17.14 -7.87
N LEU A 124 -20.26 17.94 -7.99
CA LEU A 124 -21.28 18.11 -6.94
C LEU A 124 -22.09 16.83 -6.65
N ARG A 125 -22.27 15.94 -7.63
CA ARG A 125 -23.01 14.67 -7.45
C ARG A 125 -22.20 13.62 -6.70
N TYR A 126 -20.88 13.80 -6.58
CA TYR A 126 -20.01 12.88 -5.85
C TYR A 126 -20.48 12.64 -4.41
N ARG A 127 -20.90 13.70 -3.70
CA ARG A 127 -21.39 13.60 -2.30
C ARG A 127 -22.64 12.75 -2.15
N GLN A 128 -23.48 12.66 -3.19
CA GLN A 128 -24.69 11.85 -3.17
C GLN A 128 -24.41 10.37 -3.48
N ILE A 129 -23.38 10.10 -4.28
CA ILE A 129 -23.05 8.76 -4.77
C ILE A 129 -22.15 8.00 -3.78
N VAL A 130 -21.11 8.68 -3.28
CA VAL A 130 -20.11 8.07 -2.39
C VAL A 130 -20.45 8.41 -0.95
N THR A 131 -21.04 7.45 -0.25
CA THR A 131 -21.47 7.59 1.15
C THR A 131 -20.58 6.77 2.09
N VAL A 132 -20.49 7.21 3.36
CA VAL A 132 -19.69 6.55 4.40
C VAL A 132 -20.12 5.09 4.57
N LYS A 133 -21.43 4.82 4.59
CA LYS A 133 -21.98 3.46 4.74
C LYS A 133 -21.50 2.52 3.64
N ARG A 134 -21.50 2.98 2.38
CA ARG A 134 -21.04 2.18 1.23
C ARG A 134 -19.54 1.88 1.32
N ILE A 135 -18.73 2.89 1.63
CA ILE A 135 -17.29 2.71 1.78
C ILE A 135 -16.95 1.77 2.94
N HIS A 136 -17.67 1.87 4.06
CA HIS A 136 -17.46 0.96 5.19
C HIS A 136 -17.76 -0.49 4.79
N VAL A 137 -18.90 -0.75 4.11
CA VAL A 137 -19.24 -2.09 3.60
C VAL A 137 -18.18 -2.63 2.63
N ILE A 138 -17.68 -1.79 1.72
CA ILE A 138 -16.60 -2.18 0.78
C ILE A 138 -15.34 -2.56 1.56
N SER A 139 -14.92 -1.72 2.51
CA SER A 139 -13.75 -1.97 3.34
C SER A 139 -13.89 -3.28 4.13
N THR A 140 -15.00 -3.48 4.84
CA THR A 140 -15.26 -4.73 5.59
C THR A 140 -15.25 -5.96 4.68
N THR A 141 -15.81 -5.85 3.46
CA THR A 141 -15.76 -6.93 2.47
C THR A 141 -14.32 -7.28 2.09
N PHE A 142 -13.44 -6.28 1.90
CA PHE A 142 -12.03 -6.54 1.63
C PHE A 142 -11.35 -7.32 2.76
N TRP A 143 -11.60 -6.94 4.02
CA TRP A 143 -11.06 -7.64 5.18
C TRP A 143 -11.51 -9.10 5.25
N ILE A 144 -12.82 -9.32 5.16
CA ILE A 144 -13.40 -10.67 5.27
C ILE A 144 -12.93 -11.54 4.11
N ALA A 145 -13.02 -11.06 2.87
CA ALA A 145 -12.66 -11.85 1.70
C ALA A 145 -11.19 -12.29 1.72
N ASN A 146 -10.26 -11.36 1.98
CA ASN A 146 -8.84 -11.68 1.98
C ASN A 146 -8.43 -12.49 3.23
N GLY A 147 -9.10 -12.28 4.38
CA GLY A 147 -8.92 -13.12 5.55
C GLY A 147 -9.32 -14.58 5.29
N VAL A 148 -10.50 -14.80 4.68
CA VAL A 148 -10.97 -16.14 4.31
C VAL A 148 -10.02 -16.80 3.32
N VAL A 149 -9.62 -16.10 2.25
CA VAL A 149 -8.70 -16.65 1.25
C VAL A 149 -7.34 -17.01 1.88
N ALA A 150 -6.81 -16.17 2.78
CA ALA A 150 -5.55 -16.46 3.46
C ALA A 150 -5.63 -17.70 4.35
N LEU A 151 -6.77 -17.92 5.03
CA LEU A 151 -6.99 -19.13 5.84
C LEU A 151 -7.15 -20.40 4.99
N CYS A 152 -7.68 -20.28 3.76
CA CYS A 152 -7.76 -21.38 2.81
C CYS A 152 -6.40 -21.88 2.30
N GLN A 153 -5.28 -21.27 2.72
CA GLN A 153 -3.92 -21.69 2.33
C GLN A 153 -3.67 -23.16 2.63
N SER A 154 -4.15 -23.62 3.77
CA SER A 154 -3.95 -25.00 4.22
C SER A 154 -4.67 -26.02 3.34
N LEU A 155 -5.64 -25.60 2.53
CA LEU A 155 -6.41 -26.47 1.65
C LEU A 155 -5.78 -26.56 0.25
N ASN A 156 -5.41 -25.43 -0.36
CA ASN A 156 -4.84 -25.43 -1.71
C ASN A 156 -4.02 -24.17 -2.02
N TYR A 157 -2.70 -24.32 -2.17
CA TYR A 157 -1.79 -23.22 -2.46
C TYR A 157 -1.99 -22.61 -3.86
N HIS A 158 -2.51 -23.37 -4.83
CA HIS A 158 -2.77 -22.85 -6.18
C HIS A 158 -3.89 -21.82 -6.20
N ILE A 159 -4.92 -21.99 -5.37
CA ILE A 159 -6.04 -21.05 -5.31
C ILE A 159 -5.55 -19.67 -4.86
N ILE A 160 -4.74 -19.63 -3.80
CA ILE A 160 -4.13 -18.39 -3.28
C ILE A 160 -3.23 -17.74 -4.32
N PHE A 161 -2.43 -18.55 -5.01
CA PHE A 161 -1.51 -18.05 -6.02
C PHE A 161 -2.26 -17.35 -7.16
N TRP A 162 -3.25 -18.02 -7.76
CA TRP A 162 -4.03 -17.46 -8.86
C TRP A 162 -4.90 -16.29 -8.42
N TYR A 163 -5.57 -16.39 -7.26
CA TYR A 163 -6.36 -15.28 -6.73
C TYR A 163 -5.49 -14.04 -6.50
N GLY A 164 -4.33 -14.19 -5.85
CA GLY A 164 -3.42 -13.09 -5.58
C GLY A 164 -2.90 -12.43 -6.86
N PHE A 165 -2.56 -13.23 -7.88
CA PHE A 165 -2.16 -12.74 -9.19
C PHE A 165 -3.28 -11.95 -9.89
N LEU A 166 -4.49 -12.51 -9.97
CA LEU A 166 -5.64 -11.87 -10.62
C LEU A 166 -6.05 -10.57 -9.92
N VAL A 167 -6.11 -10.59 -8.59
CA VAL A 167 -6.41 -9.38 -7.80
C VAL A 167 -5.33 -8.33 -8.02
N THR A 168 -4.05 -8.70 -7.97
CA THR A 168 -2.96 -7.73 -8.14
C THR A 168 -2.99 -7.10 -9.53
N MET A 169 -3.14 -7.89 -10.59
CA MET A 169 -3.24 -7.39 -11.96
C MET A 169 -4.45 -6.49 -12.17
N SER A 170 -5.62 -6.90 -11.69
CA SER A 170 -6.84 -6.08 -11.79
C SER A 170 -6.67 -4.74 -11.06
N CYS A 171 -6.07 -4.72 -9.87
CA CYS A 171 -5.78 -3.51 -9.12
C CYS A 171 -4.81 -2.57 -9.84
N LEU A 172 -3.71 -3.11 -10.40
CA LEU A 172 -2.75 -2.32 -11.18
C LEU A 172 -3.40 -1.72 -12.43
N MET A 173 -4.22 -2.50 -13.16
CA MET A 173 -4.93 -2.03 -14.34
C MET A 173 -5.96 -0.95 -14.01
N ILE A 174 -6.80 -1.16 -12.98
CA ILE A 174 -7.81 -0.19 -12.54
C ILE A 174 -7.13 1.10 -12.07
N SER A 175 -6.04 0.99 -11.32
CA SER A 175 -5.28 2.14 -10.85
C SER A 175 -4.67 2.91 -12.02
N PHE A 176 -4.02 2.22 -12.97
CA PHE A 176 -3.45 2.84 -14.18
C PHE A 176 -4.52 3.56 -15.01
N ALA A 177 -5.66 2.92 -15.25
CA ALA A 177 -6.77 3.50 -15.99
C ALA A 177 -7.35 4.73 -15.27
N SER A 178 -7.50 4.66 -13.94
CA SER A 178 -8.02 5.75 -13.11
C SER A 178 -7.10 6.97 -13.17
N TYR A 179 -5.79 6.78 -12.97
CA TYR A 179 -4.82 7.87 -13.05
C TYR A 179 -4.69 8.44 -14.46
N THR A 180 -4.75 7.61 -15.50
CA THR A 180 -4.74 8.10 -16.90
C THR A 180 -5.95 8.99 -17.18
N LYS A 181 -7.14 8.60 -16.70
CA LYS A 181 -8.35 9.44 -16.82
C LYS A 181 -8.25 10.73 -16.01
N ILE A 182 -7.73 10.67 -14.78
CA ILE A 182 -7.48 11.85 -13.96
C ILE A 182 -6.53 12.82 -14.69
N PHE A 183 -5.44 12.30 -15.26
CA PHE A 183 -4.48 13.09 -16.01
C PHE A 183 -5.11 13.76 -17.23
N ARG A 184 -5.87 13.00 -18.04
CA ARG A 184 -6.56 13.55 -19.22
C ARG A 184 -7.59 14.61 -18.85
N ALA A 185 -8.39 14.36 -17.81
CA ALA A 185 -9.40 15.31 -17.35
C ALA A 185 -8.77 16.60 -16.81
N LEU A 186 -7.69 16.50 -16.02
CA LEU A 186 -6.95 17.67 -15.54
C LEU A 186 -6.31 18.44 -16.70
N SER A 187 -5.69 17.75 -17.66
CA SER A 187 -5.10 18.38 -18.84
C SER A 187 -6.15 19.13 -19.66
N HIS A 188 -7.33 18.55 -19.83
CA HIS A 188 -8.43 19.17 -20.57
C HIS A 188 -9.00 20.40 -19.86
N HIS A 189 -9.17 20.35 -18.53
CA HIS A 189 -9.59 21.53 -17.77
C HIS A 189 -8.57 22.66 -17.85
N CYS A 190 -7.27 22.34 -17.86
CA CYS A 190 -6.22 23.35 -18.03
C CYS A 190 -6.22 23.97 -19.42
N THR A 191 -6.40 23.21 -20.50
CA THR A 191 -6.50 23.78 -21.85
C THR A 191 -7.71 24.71 -21.98
N GLN A 192 -8.87 24.33 -21.43
CA GLN A 192 -10.06 25.19 -21.43
C GLN A 192 -9.87 26.49 -20.64
N ILE A 193 -9.18 26.44 -19.50
CA ILE A 193 -8.89 27.64 -18.70
C ILE A 193 -7.88 28.54 -19.42
N GLN A 194 -6.89 27.96 -20.11
CA GLN A 194 -5.91 28.71 -20.90
C GLN A 194 -6.58 29.47 -22.05
N ASP A 195 -7.51 28.82 -22.78
CA ASP A 195 -8.27 29.43 -23.87
C ASP A 195 -9.17 30.57 -23.37
N HIS A 196 -9.82 30.42 -22.21
CA HIS A 196 -10.61 31.49 -21.59
C HIS A 196 -9.76 32.62 -20.97
N ALA A 197 -8.56 32.32 -20.45
CA ALA A 197 -7.65 33.34 -19.91
C ALA A 197 -7.03 34.23 -21.00
N GLN A 198 -6.98 33.77 -22.25
CA GLN A 198 -6.52 34.57 -23.38
C GLN A 198 -7.49 35.71 -23.74
N GLN A 199 -8.73 35.67 -23.21
CA GLN A 199 -9.75 36.72 -23.37
C GLN A 199 -9.80 37.72 -22.19
N SER A 200 -9.02 37.56 -21.10
CA SER A 200 -8.98 38.51 -19.98
C SER A 200 -7.62 38.53 -19.25
N PRO A 201 -6.88 39.67 -19.24
CA PRO A 201 -5.50 39.75 -18.74
C PRO A 201 -5.43 40.05 -17.24
N SER A 202 -6.09 39.26 -16.39
CA SER A 202 -5.85 39.29 -14.94
C SER A 202 -5.05 38.06 -14.53
N GLN A 203 -4.05 38.23 -13.65
CA GLN A 203 -3.18 37.17 -13.14
C GLN A 203 -4.00 36.09 -12.38
N PRO A 204 -4.07 34.83 -12.91
CA PRO A 204 -3.76 33.67 -12.08
C PRO A 204 -3.06 32.50 -12.83
N ASN A 205 -2.50 32.72 -14.03
CA ASN A 205 -2.02 31.62 -14.88
C ASN A 205 -0.84 30.82 -14.29
N ALA A 206 0.15 31.49 -13.69
CA ALA A 206 1.30 30.80 -13.09
C ALA A 206 0.93 29.97 -11.85
N LEU A 207 0.00 30.47 -11.02
CA LEU A 207 -0.46 29.78 -9.82
C LEU A 207 -1.26 28.51 -10.16
N ASN A 208 -2.15 28.59 -11.16
CA ASN A 208 -2.94 27.45 -11.61
C ASN A 208 -2.08 26.36 -12.28
N ILE A 209 -1.07 26.75 -13.07
CA ILE A 209 -0.11 25.80 -13.66
C ILE A 209 0.76 25.13 -12.58
N ALA A 210 1.19 25.87 -11.56
CA ALA A 210 1.97 25.32 -10.45
C ALA A 210 1.15 24.33 -9.61
N LEU A 211 -0.12 24.63 -9.33
CA LEU A 211 -1.05 23.72 -8.64
C LEU A 211 -1.35 22.46 -9.47
N TYR A 212 -1.52 22.61 -10.79
CA TYR A 212 -1.65 21.50 -11.74
C TYR A 212 -0.42 20.58 -11.69
N ARG A 213 0.78 21.17 -11.85
CA ARG A 213 2.05 20.44 -11.80
C ARG A 213 2.16 19.66 -10.50
N LYS A 214 1.92 20.32 -9.37
CA LYS A 214 1.97 19.69 -8.04
C LYS A 214 0.99 18.51 -7.90
N ALA A 215 -0.24 18.65 -8.39
CA ALA A 215 -1.24 17.58 -8.36
C ALA A 215 -0.81 16.38 -9.22
N VAL A 216 -0.33 16.62 -10.45
CA VAL A 216 0.12 15.57 -11.38
C VAL A 216 1.34 14.82 -10.85
N TYR A 217 2.39 15.52 -10.41
CA TYR A 217 3.58 14.87 -9.86
C TYR A 217 3.23 14.05 -8.62
N SER A 218 2.36 14.55 -7.74
CA SER A 218 1.95 13.81 -6.56
C SER A 218 1.16 12.54 -6.90
N THR A 219 0.36 12.53 -7.97
CA THR A 219 -0.32 11.30 -8.43
C THR A 219 0.63 10.30 -9.08
N LEU A 220 1.61 10.77 -9.85
CA LEU A 220 2.61 9.91 -10.50
C LEU A 220 3.50 9.18 -9.49
N TRP A 221 3.90 9.82 -8.40
CA TRP A 221 4.72 9.17 -7.37
C TRP A 221 3.99 8.03 -6.65
N VAL A 222 2.69 8.20 -6.37
CA VAL A 222 1.87 7.14 -5.75
C VAL A 222 1.72 5.96 -6.71
N GLN A 223 1.49 6.24 -8.00
CA GLN A 223 1.42 5.21 -9.02
C GLN A 223 2.77 4.50 -9.19
N LEU A 224 3.87 5.25 -9.25
CA LEU A 224 5.22 4.68 -9.34
C LEU A 224 5.53 3.79 -8.13
N ALA A 225 5.18 4.24 -6.92
CA ALA A 225 5.35 3.42 -5.71
C ALA A 225 4.58 2.10 -5.79
N LEU A 226 3.32 2.14 -6.25
CA LEU A 226 2.51 0.92 -6.48
C LEU A 226 3.16 -0.02 -7.50
N PHE A 227 3.60 0.50 -8.65
CA PHE A 227 4.24 -0.33 -9.67
C PHE A 227 5.56 -0.92 -9.17
N VAL A 228 6.42 -0.11 -8.55
CA VAL A 228 7.70 -0.58 -8.01
C VAL A 228 7.51 -1.64 -6.93
N CYS A 229 6.51 -1.49 -6.06
CA CYS A 229 6.30 -2.44 -4.96
C CYS A 229 5.62 -3.76 -5.39
N TYR A 230 4.68 -3.72 -6.34
CA TYR A 230 3.85 -4.90 -6.68
C TYR A 230 4.18 -5.56 -8.02
N LEU A 231 4.76 -4.84 -8.99
CA LEU A 231 5.10 -5.40 -10.31
C LEU A 231 6.19 -6.48 -10.24
N PRO A 232 7.27 -6.34 -9.43
CA PRO A 232 8.29 -7.39 -9.32
C PRO A 232 7.72 -8.73 -8.86
N SER A 233 6.79 -8.70 -7.88
CA SER A 233 6.07 -9.91 -7.43
C SER A 233 5.28 -10.57 -8.56
N CYS A 234 4.64 -9.76 -9.41
CA CYS A 234 3.91 -10.27 -10.57
C CYS A 234 4.83 -10.92 -11.61
N ILE A 235 5.98 -10.31 -11.88
CA ILE A 235 6.96 -10.84 -12.84
C ILE A 235 7.47 -12.21 -12.39
N VAL A 236 7.80 -12.35 -11.09
CA VAL A 236 8.28 -13.61 -10.51
C VAL A 236 7.23 -14.71 -10.64
N ILE A 237 5.97 -14.38 -10.37
CA ILE A 237 4.83 -15.30 -10.55
C ILE A 237 4.73 -15.77 -12.00
N VAL A 238 4.76 -14.85 -12.96
CA VAL A 238 4.68 -15.19 -14.39
C VAL A 238 5.85 -16.08 -14.81
N LEU A 239 7.08 -15.72 -14.44
CA LEU A 239 8.27 -16.50 -14.77
C LEU A 239 8.24 -17.92 -14.17
N TYR A 240 7.69 -18.07 -12.96
CA TYR A 240 7.46 -19.38 -12.36
C TYR A 240 6.43 -20.19 -13.16
N THR A 241 5.29 -19.60 -13.54
CA THR A 241 4.27 -20.29 -14.35
C THR A 241 4.75 -20.69 -15.75
N LEU A 242 5.70 -19.93 -16.32
CA LEU A 242 6.34 -20.25 -17.59
C LEU A 242 7.45 -21.31 -17.48
N GLY A 243 7.69 -21.87 -16.28
CA GLY A 243 8.74 -22.84 -16.02
C GLY A 243 10.15 -22.27 -16.14
N LYS A 244 10.32 -20.94 -16.09
CA LYS A 244 11.62 -20.26 -16.21
C LYS A 244 12.37 -20.17 -14.88
N ILE A 245 11.69 -20.39 -13.75
CA ILE A 245 12.25 -20.30 -12.40
C ILE A 245 11.90 -21.58 -11.64
N SER A 246 12.87 -22.17 -10.95
CA SER A 246 12.64 -23.33 -10.09
C SER A 246 11.93 -22.95 -8.77
N ALA A 247 11.37 -23.93 -8.07
CA ALA A 247 10.76 -23.70 -6.76
C ALA A 247 11.74 -23.13 -5.71
N THR A 248 13.03 -23.50 -5.79
CA THR A 248 14.07 -22.96 -4.89
C THR A 248 14.37 -21.49 -5.16
N HIS A 249 14.43 -21.08 -6.43
CA HIS A 249 14.58 -19.68 -6.79
C HIS A 249 13.32 -18.85 -6.45
N LEU A 250 12.13 -19.44 -6.57
CA LEU A 250 10.88 -18.80 -6.15
C LEU A 250 10.91 -18.45 -4.65
N ASP A 251 11.45 -19.33 -3.81
CA ASP A 251 11.55 -19.09 -2.36
C ASP A 251 12.46 -17.91 -2.00
N VAL A 252 13.61 -17.78 -2.68
CA VAL A 252 14.57 -16.69 -2.45
C VAL A 252 14.06 -15.37 -3.04
N ILE A 253 13.68 -15.39 -4.32
CA ILE A 253 13.22 -14.18 -5.03
C ILE A 253 11.87 -13.71 -4.45
N GLY A 254 10.99 -14.64 -4.06
CA GLY A 254 9.73 -14.34 -3.38
C GLY A 254 9.92 -13.66 -2.03
N THR A 255 11.00 -13.98 -1.31
CA THR A 255 11.35 -13.28 -0.07
C THR A 255 11.74 -11.83 -0.36
N LEU A 256 12.56 -11.60 -1.38
CA LEU A 256 12.96 -10.26 -1.82
C LEU A 256 11.79 -9.41 -2.31
N THR A 257 10.92 -9.97 -3.14
CA THR A 257 9.73 -9.26 -3.61
C THR A 257 8.72 -9.05 -2.48
N GLY A 258 8.62 -9.97 -1.51
CA GLY A 258 7.83 -9.80 -0.30
C GLY A 258 8.30 -8.63 0.57
N VAL A 259 9.61 -8.42 0.71
CA VAL A 259 10.18 -7.23 1.37
C VAL A 259 9.76 -5.96 0.63
N LEU A 260 9.84 -5.97 -0.70
CA LEU A 260 9.49 -4.81 -1.52
C LEU A 260 7.99 -4.47 -1.46
N VAL A 261 7.12 -5.48 -1.45
CA VAL A 261 5.68 -5.29 -1.21
C VAL A 261 5.44 -4.70 0.18
N SER A 262 6.12 -5.23 1.21
CA SER A 262 5.97 -4.76 2.59
C SER A 262 6.53 -3.35 2.79
N PHE A 263 7.53 -2.96 2.01
CA PHE A 263 8.07 -1.60 2.01
C PHE A 263 7.00 -0.56 1.64
N ASN A 264 6.00 -0.92 0.82
CA ASN A 264 4.88 -0.04 0.48
C ASN A 264 4.18 0.53 1.73
N SER A 265 4.02 -0.29 2.77
CA SER A 265 3.39 0.12 4.03
C SER A 265 4.16 1.22 4.77
N THR A 266 5.46 1.33 4.54
CA THR A 266 6.30 2.42 5.10
C THR A 266 6.26 3.69 4.27
N LEU A 267 6.00 3.59 2.95
CA LEU A 267 5.93 4.73 2.04
C LEU A 267 4.63 5.53 2.22
N ASN A 268 3.53 4.87 2.59
CA ASN A 268 2.21 5.48 2.64
C ASN A 268 2.12 6.75 3.53
N PRO A 269 2.66 6.79 4.76
CA PRO A 269 2.72 8.02 5.57
C PRO A 269 3.42 9.19 4.88
N PHE A 270 4.54 8.95 4.21
CA PHE A 270 5.29 9.98 3.48
C PHE A 270 4.47 10.47 2.28
N LEU A 271 3.85 9.55 1.54
CA LEU A 271 2.99 9.88 0.41
C LEU A 271 1.79 10.72 0.85
N TYR A 272 1.15 10.43 1.99
CA TYR A 272 0.06 11.25 2.52
C TYR A 272 0.51 12.64 2.93
N CYS A 273 1.60 12.75 3.70
CA CYS A 273 2.12 14.04 4.13
C CYS A 273 2.61 14.89 2.95
N TRP A 274 3.08 14.25 1.87
CA TRP A 274 3.46 14.95 0.65
C TRP A 274 2.23 15.42 -0.15
N LYS A 275 1.22 14.55 -0.29
CA LYS A 275 0.07 14.74 -1.19
C LYS A 275 -1.04 15.60 -0.61
N ILE A 276 -1.35 15.43 0.69
CA ILE A 276 -2.53 16.00 1.33
C ILE A 276 -2.07 17.05 2.33
N SER A 277 -2.29 18.33 2.01
CA SER A 277 -1.89 19.46 2.85
C SER A 277 -2.52 19.41 4.24
N GLU A 278 -3.77 18.97 4.31
CA GLU A 278 -4.59 18.87 5.50
C GLU A 278 -3.98 17.82 6.45
N VAL A 279 -3.69 16.62 5.93
CA VAL A 279 -3.02 15.55 6.68
C VAL A 279 -1.63 16.01 7.13
N ARG A 280 -0.86 16.68 6.28
CA ARG A 280 0.45 17.22 6.67
C ARG A 280 0.35 18.24 7.80
N GLN A 281 -0.65 19.12 7.77
CA GLN A 281 -0.88 20.11 8.83
C GLN A 281 -1.30 19.42 10.13
N ALA A 282 -2.23 18.46 10.07
CA ALA A 282 -2.67 17.67 11.21
C ALA A 282 -1.51 16.86 11.84
N VAL A 283 -0.62 16.29 11.02
CA VAL A 283 0.60 15.61 11.48
C VAL A 283 1.54 16.60 12.18
N LYS A 284 1.82 17.76 11.58
CA LYS A 284 2.68 18.79 12.20
C LYS A 284 2.12 19.28 13.53
N GLN A 285 0.81 19.48 13.62
CA GLN A 285 0.16 19.87 14.87
C GLN A 285 0.26 18.77 15.94
N THR A 286 0.07 17.52 15.54
CA THR A 286 0.19 16.37 16.45
C THR A 286 1.61 16.22 16.98
N LEU A 287 2.63 16.35 16.11
CA LEU A 287 4.04 16.31 16.53
C LEU A 287 4.39 17.48 17.46
N ARG A 288 3.92 18.70 17.17
CA ARG A 288 4.12 19.85 18.05
C ARG A 288 3.49 19.62 19.43
N GLN A 289 2.26 19.12 19.48
CA GLN A 289 1.60 18.80 20.74
C GLN A 289 2.35 17.73 21.54
N ALA A 290 2.83 16.66 20.88
CA ALA A 290 3.59 15.61 21.53
C ALA A 290 4.94 16.11 22.07
N LEU A 291 5.65 16.93 21.30
CA LEU A 291 6.94 17.53 21.69
C LEU A 291 6.79 18.62 22.77
N CYS A 292 5.65 19.30 22.86
CA CYS A 292 5.38 20.25 23.94
C CYS A 292 4.97 19.58 25.26
N CYS A 293 4.60 18.29 25.23
CA CYS A 293 4.24 17.51 26.40
C CYS A 293 5.40 16.64 26.94
N LEU A 294 6.60 16.79 26.38
CA LEU A 294 7.82 16.02 26.67
C LEU A 294 8.89 16.97 27.22
#